data_AF-A0A5D3J4B1-F1
#
_entry.id   AF-A0A5D3J4B1-F1
#
_cell.length_a   1.000
_cell.length_b   1.000
_cell.length_c   1.000
_cell.angle_alpha   90.00
_cell.angle_beta   90.00
_cell.angle_gamma   90.00
#
_symmetry.space_group_name_H-M   'P 1'
#
loop_
_entity.id
_entity.type
_entity.pdbx_description
1 polymer ?
#
loop_
_entity_poly.entity_id
_entity_poly.type
_entity_poly.pdbx_seq_one_letter_code
_entity_poly.pdbx_strand_id
1 'polypeptide(L)'
;MILTLDDVKTQLRLELDFTEHDAMLTQMVNAAQRSIERDYYCKLVTSDEELQALPETVRGFIADEDIRLAIQFLVSDAYLNG
;
A
#
# COMPACT_ATOMS: atom_id res chain seq x y z
N MET A 1 7.20 -3.23 1.63
CA MET A 1 5.83 -2.70 1.65
C MET A 1 5.76 -1.57 0.64
N ILE A 2 4.65 -1.43 -0.09
CA ILE A 2 4.50 -0.37 -1.09
C ILE A 2 4.50 1.03 -0.46
N LEU A 3 3.93 1.14 0.74
CA LEU A 3 4.01 2.35 1.59
C LEU A 3 4.71 2.02 2.90
N THR A 4 5.46 2.97 3.44
CA THR A 4 5.97 2.89 4.80
C THR A 4 4.93 3.40 5.80
N LEU A 5 5.09 3.10 7.08
CA LEU A 5 4.24 3.67 8.12
C LEU A 5 4.43 5.19 8.22
N ASP A 6 5.64 5.71 8.02
CA ASP A 6 5.92 7.14 8.05
C ASP A 6 5.15 7.89 6.95
N ASP A 7 5.05 7.30 5.74
CA ASP A 7 4.25 7.86 4.64
C ASP A 7 2.77 7.98 5.05
N VAL A 8 2.24 6.95 5.72
CA VAL A 8 0.84 6.90 6.14
C VAL A 8 0.58 7.85 7.32
N LYS A 9 1.46 7.88 8.33
CA LYS A 9 1.35 8.77 9.49
C LYS A 9 1.42 10.23 9.06
N THR A 10 2.34 10.57 8.16
CA THR A 10 2.46 11.93 7.60
C THR A 10 1.16 12.35 6.92
N GLN A 11 0.59 11.48 6.08
CA GLN A 11 -0.69 11.74 5.40
C GLN A 11 -1.86 11.93 6.38
N LEU A 12 -1.91 11.12 7.43
CA LEU A 12 -2.93 11.18 8.49
C LEU A 12 -2.68 12.28 9.52
N ARG A 13 -1.56 13.02 9.40
CA ARG A 13 -1.12 14.05 10.37
C ARG A 13 -0.95 13.49 11.79
N LEU A 14 -0.50 12.25 11.89
CA LEU A 14 -0.09 11.62 13.14
C LEU A 14 1.39 11.93 13.42
N GLU A 15 1.75 12.02 14.69
CA GLU A 15 3.15 12.10 15.09
C GLU A 15 3.86 10.79 14.73
N LEU A 16 5.12 10.84 14.29
CA LEU A 16 5.83 9.65 13.80
C LEU A 16 6.12 8.63 14.92
N ASP A 17 6.29 9.12 16.15
CA ASP A 17 6.51 8.34 17.37
C ASP A 17 5.21 7.85 18.05
N PHE A 18 4.04 8.26 17.54
CA PHE A 18 2.77 7.65 17.93
C PHE A 18 2.67 6.24 17.35
N THR A 19 2.59 5.21 18.20
CA THR A 19 2.75 3.79 17.77
C THR A 19 1.51 2.94 17.98
N GLU A 20 0.51 3.46 18.70
CA GLU A 20 -0.70 2.76 19.10
C GLU A 20 -1.48 2.21 17.90
N HIS A 21 -1.38 2.86 16.74
CA HIS A 21 -2.09 2.48 15.52
C HIS A 21 -1.21 1.75 14.49
N ASP A 22 0.07 1.52 14.74
CA ASP A 22 1.02 1.00 13.73
C ASP A 22 0.60 -0.36 13.17
N ALA A 23 0.14 -1.25 14.04
CA ALA A 23 -0.37 -2.55 13.65
C ALA A 23 -1.62 -2.43 12.75
N MET A 24 -2.53 -1.53 13.11
CA MET A 24 -3.75 -1.29 12.34
C MET A 24 -3.45 -0.65 10.98
N LEU A 25 -2.61 0.39 10.95
CA LEU A 25 -2.20 1.07 9.71
C LEU A 25 -1.46 0.10 8.77
N THR A 26 -0.61 -0.76 9.31
CA THR A 26 0.04 -1.83 8.54
C THR A 26 -0.99 -2.77 7.90
N GLN A 27 -2.02 -3.17 8.66
CA GLN A 27 -3.09 -4.03 8.14
C GLN A 27 -3.91 -3.32 7.06
N MET A 28 -4.23 -2.03 7.23
CA MET A 28 -4.96 -1.23 6.26
C MET A 28 -4.18 -1.09 4.95
N VAL A 29 -2.88 -0.79 5.00
CA VAL A 29 -2.01 -0.74 3.80
C VAL A 29 -2.02 -2.07 3.06
N ASN A 30 -1.86 -3.18 3.79
CA ASN A 30 -1.88 -4.51 3.20
C ASN A 30 -3.25 -4.85 2.58
N ALA A 31 -4.34 -4.44 3.22
CA ALA A 31 -5.69 -4.64 2.71
C ALA A 31 -5.96 -3.83 1.45
N ALA A 32 -5.55 -2.56 1.42
CA ALA A 32 -5.67 -1.69 0.26
C ALA A 32 -4.86 -2.23 -0.93
N GLN A 33 -3.60 -2.64 -0.71
CA GLN A 33 -2.80 -3.30 -1.75
C GLN A 33 -3.51 -4.55 -2.29
N ARG A 34 -3.97 -5.45 -1.41
CA ARG A 34 -4.65 -6.68 -1.82
C ARG A 34 -5.96 -6.42 -2.57
N SER A 35 -6.69 -5.35 -2.24
CA SER A 35 -7.89 -4.97 -2.98
C SER A 35 -7.54 -4.60 -4.41
N ILE A 36 -6.55 -3.72 -4.61
CA ILE A 36 -6.08 -3.33 -5.94
C ILE A 36 -5.60 -4.55 -6.73
N GLU A 37 -4.74 -5.38 -6.13
CA GLU A 37 -4.24 -6.61 -6.77
C GLU A 37 -5.37 -7.55 -7.22
N ARG A 38 -6.40 -7.72 -6.39
CA ARG A 38 -7.57 -8.54 -6.71
C ARG A 38 -8.44 -7.94 -7.80
N ASP A 39 -8.74 -6.64 -7.71
CA ASP A 39 -9.69 -5.98 -8.60
C ASP A 39 -9.12 -5.81 -10.02
N TYR A 40 -7.80 -5.66 -10.13
CA TYR A 40 -7.08 -5.52 -11.41
C TYR A 40 -6.36 -6.80 -11.87
N TYR A 41 -6.51 -7.90 -11.14
CA TYR A 41 -5.89 -9.20 -11.42
C TYR A 41 -4.38 -9.07 -11.68
N CYS A 42 -3.67 -8.39 -10.78
CA CYS A 42 -2.25 -8.13 -10.89
C CYS A 42 -1.50 -8.33 -9.58
N LYS A 43 -0.17 -8.30 -9.65
CA LYS A 43 0.72 -8.23 -8.49
C LYS A 43 1.43 -6.89 -8.48
N LEU A 44 1.40 -6.20 -7.34
CA LEU A 44 2.12 -4.96 -7.15
C LEU A 44 3.46 -5.25 -6.49
N VAL A 45 4.53 -4.71 -7.06
CA VAL A 45 5.91 -4.88 -6.61
C VAL A 45 6.60 -3.52 -6.44
N THR A 46 7.75 -3.50 -5.78
CA THR A 46 8.46 -2.27 -5.43
C THR A 46 9.72 -2.02 -6.27
N SER A 47 10.13 -2.97 -7.10
CA SER A 47 11.31 -2.85 -7.96
C SER A 47 11.17 -3.65 -9.25
N ASP A 48 12.01 -3.31 -10.24
CA ASP A 48 12.15 -4.09 -11.47
C ASP A 48 12.63 -5.53 -11.21
N GLU A 49 13.48 -5.74 -10.21
CA GLU A 49 13.97 -7.07 -9.83
C GLU A 49 12.81 -7.96 -9.35
N GLU A 50 11.96 -7.43 -8.48
CA GLU A 50 10.76 -8.14 -8.02
C GLU A 50 9.80 -8.42 -9.19
N LEU A 51 9.66 -7.46 -10.11
CA LEU A 51 8.82 -7.63 -11.31
C LEU A 51 9.33 -8.77 -12.20
N GLN A 52 10.64 -8.82 -12.45
CA GLN A 52 11.27 -9.86 -13.26
C GLN A 52 11.26 -11.24 -12.60
N ALA A 53 11.20 -11.29 -11.26
CA ALA A 53 11.11 -12.53 -10.50
C ALA A 53 9.70 -13.15 -10.50
N LEU A 54 8.67 -12.44 -10.99
CA LEU A 54 7.32 -12.98 -11.07
C LEU A 54 7.22 -14.10 -12.11
N PRO A 55 6.38 -15.13 -11.89
CA PRO A 55 6.08 -16.11 -12.92
C PRO A 55 5.48 -15.44 -14.16
N GLU A 56 5.80 -15.94 -15.36
CA GLU A 56 5.29 -15.37 -16.63
C GLU A 56 3.76 -15.29 -16.72
N THR A 57 3.06 -16.15 -15.97
CA THR A 57 1.59 -16.18 -15.89
C THR A 57 0.99 -15.09 -15.01
N VAL A 58 1.82 -14.34 -14.27
CA VAL A 58 1.39 -13.30 -13.33
C VAL A 58 1.62 -11.93 -13.95
N ARG A 59 0.54 -11.16 -14.08
CA ARG A 59 0.62 -9.75 -14.50
C ARG A 59 1.16 -8.91 -13.35
N GLY A 60 2.39 -8.42 -13.46
CA GLY A 60 3.02 -7.56 -12.45
C GLY A 60 3.02 -6.09 -12.84
N PHE A 61 3.00 -5.20 -11.85
CA PHE A 61 3.25 -3.76 -12.00
C PHE A 61 4.12 -3.25 -10.87
N ILE A 62 5.06 -2.37 -11.19
CA ILE A 62 5.75 -1.57 -10.18
C ILE A 62 4.73 -0.58 -9.60
N ALA A 63 4.64 -0.54 -8.29
CA ALA A 63 3.82 0.42 -7.57
C ALA A 63 4.50 1.80 -7.60
N ASP A 64 4.29 2.49 -8.72
CA ASP A 64 4.72 3.87 -8.95
C ASP A 64 3.93 4.86 -8.08
N GLU A 65 4.23 6.16 -8.26
CA GLU A 65 3.65 7.23 -7.46
C GLU A 65 2.13 7.23 -7.44
N ASP A 66 1.49 6.98 -8.59
CA ASP A 66 0.02 6.98 -8.72
C ASP A 66 -0.61 5.82 -7.94
N ILE A 67 -0.03 4.62 -8.02
CA ILE A 67 -0.49 3.45 -7.26
C ILE A 67 -0.29 3.67 -5.76
N ARG A 68 0.86 4.23 -5.36
CA ARG A 68 1.16 4.55 -3.96
C ARG A 68 0.16 5.56 -3.39
N LEU A 69 -0.15 6.61 -4.15
CA LEU A 69 -1.13 7.63 -3.78
C LEU A 69 -2.55 7.05 -3.69
N ALA A 70 -2.94 6.16 -4.61
CA ALA A 70 -4.22 5.47 -4.55
C ALA A 70 -4.37 4.64 -3.25
N ILE A 71 -3.33 3.92 -2.85
CA ILE A 71 -3.31 3.18 -1.57
C ILE A 71 -3.42 4.15 -0.40
N GLN A 72 -2.73 5.30 -0.42
CA GLN A 72 -2.84 6.31 0.64
C GLN A 72 -4.27 6.85 0.78
N PHE A 73 -4.97 7.11 -0.34
CA PHE A 73 -6.36 7.55 -0.29
C PHE A 73 -7.28 6.49 0.32
N LEU A 74 -7.14 5.22 -0.07
CA LEU A 74 -7.93 4.12 0.48
C LEU A 74 -7.70 3.95 1.99
N VAL A 75 -6.45 4.02 2.44
CA VAL A 75 -6.11 3.92 3.87
C VAL A 75 -6.65 5.12 4.64
N SER A 76 -6.52 6.33 4.09
CA SER A 76 -6.99 7.56 4.74
C SER A 76 -8.51 7.56 4.92
N ASP A 77 -9.25 7.17 3.87
CA ASP A 77 -10.70 7.07 3.92
C ASP A 77 -11.15 6.02 4.95
N ALA A 78 -10.58 4.81 4.90
CA ALA A 78 -10.90 3.74 5.85
C ALA A 78 -10.56 4.11 7.31
N TYR A 79 -9.50 4.88 7.54
CA TYR A 79 -9.11 5.30 8.89
C TYR A 79 -9.99 6.43 9.44
N LEU A 80 -10.36 7.40 8.60
CA LEU A 80 -11.09 8.60 9.03
C LEU A 80 -12.62 8.42 9.02
N ASN A 81 -13.13 7.55 8.15
CA ASN A 81 -14.57 7.39 7.90
C ASN A 81 -15.10 5.97 8.20
N GLY A 82 -14.21 5.02 8.53
CA GLY A 82 -14.56 3.63 8.84
C GLY A 82 -15.20 3.41 10.21
#